data_AF-A0AAE9B3U1-F1
#
_entry.id   AF-A0AAE9B3U1-F1
#
_cell.length_a   1.000
_cell.length_b   1.000
_cell.length_c   1.000
_cell.angle_alpha   90.00
_cell.angle_beta   90.00
_cell.angle_gamma   90.00
#
_symmetry.space_group_name_H-M   'P 1'
#
loop_
_entity.id
_entity.type
_entity.pdbx_description
1 polymer ?
#
loop_
_entity_poly.entity_id
_entity_poly.type
_entity_poly.pdbx_seq_one_letter_code
_entity_poly.pdbx_strand_id
1 'polypeptide(L)'
;MQLRQITSCTAPAVWTLPRRSSNKKLVWQLYMCDRHRSLGPRLSGAIHQNTRAYQRVEGAAPRCGTLHDHQPIAQALTSHTRMWLAAAEPDDNSEPYWLGELRSGAEHEAMAGGREADLLAEAVKVAERAPNDRETQEQVLALLAQAEAACVERLGR
;
A
#
# COMPACT_ATOMS: atom_id res chain seq x y z
N MET A 1 -0.83 -6.02 13.73
CA MET A 1 -1.13 -4.66 13.24
C MET A 1 0.17 -4.07 12.75
N GLN A 2 0.18 -3.53 11.54
CA GLN A 2 1.32 -2.91 10.91
C GLN A 2 1.04 -1.43 10.70
N LEU A 3 2.03 -0.60 10.99
CA LEU A 3 1.95 0.84 10.78
C LEU A 3 2.74 1.18 9.52
N ARG A 4 2.10 1.82 8.55
CA ARG A 4 2.74 2.25 7.31
C ARG A 4 2.56 3.75 7.11
N GLN A 5 3.54 4.38 6.49
CA GLN A 5 3.54 5.80 6.19
C GLN A 5 3.64 5.95 4.67
N ILE A 6 2.48 6.12 4.01
CA ILE A 6 2.35 6.05 2.55
C ILE A 6 2.37 7.43 1.88
N THR A 7 2.65 8.49 2.64
CA THR A 7 2.90 9.84 2.12
C THR A 7 4.04 10.49 2.89
N SER A 8 4.82 11.34 2.24
CA SER A 8 5.85 12.17 2.92
C SER A 8 5.26 13.39 3.66
N CYS A 9 3.97 13.67 3.45
CA CYS A 9 3.28 14.81 4.04
C CYS A 9 3.43 14.83 5.57
N THR A 10 3.78 16.00 6.12
CA THR A 10 3.94 16.21 7.58
C THR A 10 2.68 16.76 8.24
N ALA A 11 1.68 17.16 7.46
CA ALA A 11 0.44 17.71 8.00
C ALA A 11 -0.31 16.67 8.85
N PRO A 12 -1.00 17.10 9.93
CA PRO A 12 -1.84 16.21 10.71
C PRO A 12 -3.02 15.70 9.87
N ALA A 13 -3.41 14.45 10.09
CA ALA A 13 -4.59 13.88 9.47
C ALA A 13 -5.86 14.44 10.10
N VAL A 14 -6.84 14.78 9.27
CA VAL A 14 -8.17 15.24 9.71
C VAL A 14 -9.28 14.30 9.26
N TRP A 15 -8.98 13.43 8.30
CA TRP A 15 -9.87 12.41 7.76
C TRP A 15 -9.30 11.02 7.98
N THR A 16 -10.19 10.06 8.14
CA THR A 16 -9.87 8.65 8.13
C THR A 16 -10.80 7.92 7.15
N LEU A 17 -10.23 6.94 6.46
CA LEU A 17 -10.91 6.05 5.53
C LEU A 17 -10.72 4.61 6.00
N PRO A 18 -11.74 4.00 6.64
CA PRO A 18 -11.66 2.61 7.06
C PRO A 18 -12.15 1.66 5.97
N ARG A 19 -11.49 0.51 5.85
CA ARG A 19 -12.02 -0.66 5.16
C ARG A 19 -12.39 -1.73 6.16
N ARG A 20 -13.57 -2.30 5.97
CA ARG A 20 -14.05 -3.44 6.77
C ARG A 20 -14.31 -4.64 5.86
N SER A 21 -14.10 -5.84 6.38
CA SER A 21 -14.52 -7.06 5.71
C SER A 21 -16.04 -7.20 5.73
N SER A 22 -16.58 -8.16 4.99
CA SER A 22 -18.01 -8.54 5.04
C SER A 22 -18.50 -8.79 6.47
N ASN A 23 -17.64 -9.36 7.32
CA ASN A 23 -17.91 -9.61 8.74
C ASN A 23 -17.70 -8.38 9.64
N LYS A 24 -17.68 -7.16 9.08
CA LYS A 24 -17.51 -5.87 9.77
C LYS A 24 -16.18 -5.69 10.52
N LYS A 25 -15.22 -6.62 10.42
CA LYS A 25 -13.88 -6.49 11.03
C LYS A 25 -13.09 -5.41 10.30
N LEU A 26 -12.38 -4.55 11.06
CA LEU A 26 -11.48 -3.55 10.48
C LEU A 26 -10.31 -4.27 9.81
N VAL A 27 -10.11 -3.97 8.53
CA VAL A 27 -9.03 -4.55 7.74
C VAL A 27 -7.86 -3.59 7.69
N TRP A 28 -8.13 -2.34 7.31
CA TRP A 28 -7.15 -1.27 7.42
C TRP A 28 -7.85 0.07 7.62
N GLN A 29 -7.09 1.06 8.07
CA GLN A 29 -7.55 2.43 8.28
C GLN A 29 -6.50 3.43 7.82
N LEU A 30 -6.84 4.22 6.79
CA LEU A 30 -5.97 5.23 6.20
C LEU A 30 -6.32 6.63 6.75
N TYR A 31 -5.32 7.34 7.24
CA TYR A 31 -5.42 8.68 7.80
C TYR A 31 -4.87 9.73 6.83
N MET A 32 -5.61 10.81 6.57
CA MET A 32 -5.23 11.83 5.59
C MET A 32 -5.59 13.25 6.01
N CYS A 33 -4.80 14.23 5.56
CA CYS A 33 -5.13 15.64 5.66
C CYS A 33 -6.16 16.06 4.60
N ASP A 34 -6.70 17.28 4.71
CA ASP A 34 -7.66 17.83 3.73
C ASP A 34 -7.10 17.84 2.29
N ARG A 35 -5.81 18.16 2.13
CA ARG A 35 -5.15 18.22 0.81
C ARG A 35 -5.14 16.88 0.09
N HIS A 36 -4.84 15.80 0.80
CA HIS A 36 -4.66 14.47 0.20
C HIS A 36 -5.90 13.58 0.31
N ARG A 37 -7.00 14.06 0.90
CA ARG A 37 -8.20 13.22 1.13
C ARG A 37 -8.73 12.60 -0.16
N SER A 38 -8.66 13.31 -1.29
CA SER A 38 -9.13 12.84 -2.60
C SER A 38 -8.30 11.69 -3.15
N LEU A 39 -7.05 11.53 -2.71
CA LEU A 39 -6.17 10.45 -3.14
C LEU A 39 -6.46 9.13 -2.43
N GLY A 40 -7.17 9.15 -1.29
CA GLY A 40 -7.46 7.97 -0.47
C GLY A 40 -7.88 6.70 -1.21
N PRO A 41 -8.88 6.74 -2.13
CA PRO A 41 -9.35 5.52 -2.77
C PRO A 41 -8.29 4.92 -3.70
N ARG A 42 -7.42 5.77 -4.29
CA ARG A 42 -6.28 5.33 -5.10
C ARG A 42 -5.19 4.74 -4.21
N LEU A 43 -4.84 5.41 -3.12
CA LEU A 43 -3.78 5.02 -2.19
C LEU A 43 -4.09 3.81 -1.32
N SER A 44 -5.34 3.38 -1.28
CA SER A 44 -5.72 2.14 -0.63
C SER A 44 -5.94 0.97 -1.59
N GLY A 45 -5.61 1.13 -2.88
CA GLY A 45 -5.81 0.09 -3.91
C GLY A 45 -7.27 -0.21 -4.18
N ALA A 46 -8.14 0.78 -3.97
CA ALA A 46 -9.54 0.56 -3.64
C ALA A 46 -10.50 1.39 -4.48
N ILE A 47 -10.16 1.74 -5.73
CA ILE A 47 -11.15 2.35 -6.65
C ILE A 47 -12.41 1.47 -6.74
N HIS A 48 -12.28 0.15 -6.54
CA HIS A 48 -13.36 -0.85 -6.63
C HIS A 48 -13.68 -1.57 -5.31
N GLN A 49 -13.14 -1.17 -4.16
CA GLN A 49 -13.43 -1.86 -2.89
C GLN A 49 -14.48 -1.11 -2.07
N ASN A 50 -15.17 -1.82 -1.17
CA ASN A 50 -16.18 -1.28 -0.24
C ASN A 50 -15.59 -0.31 0.80
N THR A 51 -14.98 0.79 0.36
CA THR A 51 -14.57 1.88 1.21
C THR A 51 -15.80 2.58 1.76
N ARG A 52 -15.83 2.82 3.07
CA ARG A 52 -16.89 3.65 3.67
C ARG A 52 -16.63 5.13 3.37
N ALA A 53 -17.63 5.97 3.66
CA ALA A 53 -17.45 7.41 3.65
C ALA A 53 -16.31 7.82 4.61
N TYR A 54 -15.61 8.89 4.24
CA TYR A 54 -14.62 9.53 5.10
C TYR A 54 -15.23 9.90 6.45
N GLN A 55 -14.49 9.61 7.51
CA GLN A 55 -14.84 10.01 8.87
C GLN A 55 -13.83 11.05 9.36
N ARG A 56 -14.25 11.97 10.22
CA ARG A 56 -13.29 12.86 10.89
C ARG A 56 -12.45 12.05 11.88
N VAL A 57 -11.17 12.41 12.00
CA VAL A 57 -10.31 11.81 13.02
C VAL A 57 -10.73 12.36 14.39
N GLU A 58 -10.98 11.46 15.33
CA GLU A 58 -11.28 11.80 16.72
C GLU A 58 -10.01 11.64 17.55
N GLY A 59 -9.69 12.61 18.41
CA GLY A 59 -8.52 12.57 19.29
C GLY A 59 -7.20 12.97 18.62
N ALA A 60 -6.09 12.36 19.09
CA ALA A 60 -4.75 12.68 18.59
C ALA A 60 -4.58 12.19 17.15
N ALA A 61 -4.52 13.13 16.22
CA ALA A 61 -4.37 12.84 14.81
C ALA A 61 -2.95 12.35 14.46
N PRO A 62 -2.81 11.18 13.82
CA PRO A 62 -1.52 10.79 13.24
C PRO A 62 -1.19 11.68 12.04
N ARG A 63 -0.02 11.46 11.44
CA ARG A 63 0.39 12.19 10.23
C ARG A 63 -0.46 11.77 9.04
N CYS A 64 -0.61 12.67 8.08
CA CYS A 64 -1.21 12.35 6.79
C CYS A 64 -0.46 11.18 6.14
N GLY A 65 -1.18 10.21 5.58
CA GLY A 65 -0.60 9.01 4.98
C GLY A 65 -0.30 7.90 5.97
N THR A 66 -0.66 8.04 7.24
CA THR A 66 -0.57 6.91 8.17
C THR A 66 -1.63 5.86 7.81
N LEU A 67 -1.22 4.61 7.66
CA LEU A 67 -2.09 3.47 7.37
C LEU A 67 -1.91 2.43 8.47
N HIS A 68 -2.98 2.16 9.21
CA HIS A 68 -3.04 1.07 10.18
C HIS A 68 -3.57 -0.17 9.49
N ASP A 69 -2.71 -1.14 9.25
CA ASP A 69 -3.07 -2.39 8.61
C ASP A 69 -3.24 -3.50 9.64
N HIS A 70 -4.43 -4.11 9.67
CA HIS A 70 -4.76 -5.21 10.56
C HIS A 70 -4.72 -6.57 9.85
N GLN A 71 -4.37 -6.60 8.56
CA GLN A 71 -4.20 -7.83 7.79
C GLN A 71 -2.95 -8.59 8.26
N PRO A 72 -2.93 -9.93 8.09
CA PRO A 72 -1.70 -10.69 8.09
C PRO A 72 -0.72 -10.13 7.04
N ILE A 73 0.58 -10.16 7.35
CA ILE A 73 1.63 -9.53 6.53
C ILE A 73 1.61 -9.95 5.06
N ALA A 74 1.43 -11.25 4.79
CA ALA A 74 1.35 -11.76 3.43
C ALA A 74 0.14 -11.20 2.67
N GLN A 75 -1.00 -11.01 3.36
CA GLN A 75 -2.19 -10.42 2.76
C GLN A 75 -2.05 -8.89 2.56
N ALA A 76 -1.33 -8.22 3.44
CA ALA A 76 -0.99 -6.81 3.27
C ALA A 76 -0.10 -6.61 2.03
N LEU A 77 0.92 -7.46 1.85
CA LEU A 77 1.78 -7.48 0.67
C LEU A 77 0.96 -7.67 -0.61
N THR A 78 0.12 -8.71 -0.69
CA THR A 78 -0.79 -8.93 -1.83
C THR A 78 -1.71 -7.75 -2.12
N SER A 79 -2.29 -7.14 -1.08
CA SER A 79 -3.21 -6.01 -1.29
C SER A 79 -2.48 -4.80 -1.87
N HIS A 80 -1.18 -4.70 -1.62
CA HIS A 80 -0.34 -3.58 -1.99
C HIS A 80 0.30 -3.73 -3.36
N THR A 81 0.79 -4.92 -3.68
CA THR A 81 1.29 -5.28 -5.01
C THR A 81 0.21 -5.08 -6.08
N ARG A 82 -1.05 -5.38 -5.75
CA ARG A 82 -2.21 -5.07 -6.59
C ARG A 82 -2.44 -3.60 -6.90
N MET A 83 -1.87 -2.67 -6.13
CA MET A 83 -1.97 -1.23 -6.44
C MET A 83 -1.10 -0.83 -7.64
N TRP A 84 0.02 -1.52 -7.81
CA TRP A 84 0.99 -1.28 -8.88
C TRP A 84 0.66 -2.07 -10.15
N LEU A 85 -0.30 -2.99 -10.06
CA LEU A 85 -0.75 -3.83 -11.16
C LEU A 85 -2.09 -3.38 -11.71
N ALA A 86 -2.17 -3.25 -13.04
CA ALA A 86 -3.45 -3.09 -13.74
C ALA A 86 -4.22 -4.41 -13.90
N ALA A 87 -3.54 -5.57 -13.91
CA ALA A 87 -4.13 -6.91 -13.86
C ALA A 87 -2.98 -7.92 -14.06
N ALA A 88 -2.62 -8.69 -13.03
CA ALA A 88 -1.94 -9.96 -13.24
C ALA A 88 -2.85 -11.04 -12.65
N GLU A 89 -3.21 -12.04 -13.45
CA GLU A 89 -3.95 -13.19 -12.95
C GLU A 89 -2.99 -14.11 -12.16
N PRO A 90 -3.49 -14.82 -11.13
CA PRO A 90 -2.67 -15.76 -10.38
C PRO A 90 -2.05 -16.82 -11.29
N ASP A 91 -0.72 -16.97 -11.26
CA ASP A 91 -0.07 -18.19 -11.72
C ASP A 91 -0.05 -19.19 -10.56
N ASP A 92 -0.58 -20.38 -10.79
CA ASP A 92 -0.94 -21.40 -9.80
C ASP A 92 0.27 -22.20 -9.29
N ASN A 93 1.48 -21.63 -9.36
CA ASN A 93 2.73 -22.36 -9.17
C ASN A 93 3.63 -21.77 -8.07
N SER A 94 3.56 -22.39 -6.88
CA SER A 94 4.65 -22.54 -5.89
C SER A 94 5.36 -21.33 -5.26
N GLU A 95 5.18 -20.10 -5.76
CA GLU A 95 5.70 -18.89 -5.13
C GLU A 95 4.66 -18.28 -4.17
N PRO A 96 5.08 -17.58 -3.11
CA PRO A 96 4.16 -16.76 -2.35
C PRO A 96 3.49 -15.79 -3.32
N TYR A 97 2.16 -15.87 -3.43
CA TYR A 97 1.34 -15.14 -4.41
C TYR A 97 1.70 -13.65 -4.58
N TRP A 98 2.18 -13.01 -3.51
CA TRP A 98 2.59 -11.61 -3.53
C TRP A 98 3.93 -11.34 -4.25
N LEU A 99 4.86 -12.31 -4.34
CA LEU A 99 6.16 -12.13 -5.02
C LEU A 99 5.98 -12.02 -6.54
N GLY A 100 5.15 -12.89 -7.13
CA GLY A 100 4.79 -12.80 -8.54
C GLY A 100 4.13 -11.46 -8.88
N GLU A 101 3.16 -11.02 -8.05
CA GLU A 101 2.53 -9.71 -8.21
C GLU A 101 3.54 -8.55 -8.07
N LEU A 102 4.50 -8.65 -7.15
CA LEU A 102 5.55 -7.64 -6.98
C LEU A 102 6.46 -7.54 -8.21
N ARG A 103 6.87 -8.67 -8.79
CA ARG A 103 7.67 -8.72 -10.02
C ARG A 103 6.94 -8.06 -11.18
N SER A 104 5.70 -8.47 -11.43
CA SER A 104 4.90 -7.90 -12.52
C SER A 104 4.64 -6.40 -12.33
N GLY A 105 4.44 -5.93 -11.10
CA GLY A 105 4.29 -4.50 -10.80
C GLY A 105 5.58 -3.72 -11.07
N ALA A 106 6.73 -4.26 -10.68
CA ALA A 106 8.04 -3.66 -10.94
C ALA A 106 8.34 -3.58 -12.45
N GLU A 107 8.05 -4.64 -13.20
CA GLU A 107 8.20 -4.67 -14.66
C GLU A 107 7.31 -3.63 -15.34
N HIS A 108 6.05 -3.49 -14.91
CA HIS A 108 5.13 -2.49 -15.44
C HIS A 108 5.66 -1.06 -15.25
N GLU A 109 6.06 -0.71 -14.03
CA GLU A 109 6.59 0.62 -13.72
C GLU A 109 7.91 0.89 -14.43
N ALA A 110 8.78 -0.11 -14.59
CA ALA A 110 10.00 0.01 -15.38
C ALA A 110 9.70 0.30 -16.86
N MET A 111 8.73 -0.39 -17.46
CA MET A 111 8.29 -0.12 -18.84
C MET A 111 7.61 1.25 -18.98
N ALA A 112 6.87 1.69 -17.96
CA ALA A 112 6.20 2.98 -17.94
C ALA A 112 7.14 4.16 -17.68
N GLY A 113 8.42 3.90 -17.35
CA GLY A 113 9.39 4.93 -16.96
C GLY A 113 9.03 5.59 -15.62
N GLY A 114 8.35 4.86 -14.73
CA GLY A 114 8.00 5.31 -13.39
C GLY A 114 9.26 5.56 -12.56
N ARG A 115 9.26 6.63 -11.75
CA ARG A 115 10.39 6.92 -10.84
C ARG A 115 10.42 5.98 -9.65
N GLU A 116 9.34 5.25 -9.46
CA GLU A 116 9.12 4.24 -8.45
C GLU A 116 9.76 2.89 -8.85
N ALA A 117 10.18 2.73 -10.11
CA ALA A 117 10.73 1.49 -10.65
C ALA A 117 11.96 0.98 -9.87
N ASP A 118 12.88 1.87 -9.46
CA ASP A 118 14.06 1.48 -8.70
C ASP A 118 13.71 0.94 -7.30
N LEU A 119 12.70 1.53 -6.64
CA LEU A 119 12.22 1.09 -5.32
C LEU A 119 11.52 -0.27 -5.42
N LEU A 120 10.73 -0.47 -6.48
CA LEU A 120 10.07 -1.75 -6.75
C LEU A 120 11.08 -2.84 -7.13
N ALA A 121 12.11 -2.52 -7.91
CA ALA A 121 13.19 -3.45 -8.24
C ALA A 121 13.97 -3.89 -6.99
N GLU A 122 14.29 -2.96 -6.07
CA GLU A 122 14.91 -3.32 -4.80
C GLU A 122 13.97 -4.16 -3.92
N ALA A 123 12.66 -3.87 -3.93
CA ALA A 123 11.67 -4.67 -3.21
C ALA A 123 11.63 -6.12 -3.73
N VAL A 124 11.66 -6.34 -5.06
CA VAL A 124 11.77 -7.67 -5.67
C VAL A 124 13.04 -8.37 -5.20
N LYS A 125 14.20 -7.71 -5.28
CA LYS A 125 15.49 -8.27 -4.88
C LYS A 125 15.53 -8.70 -3.41
N VAL A 126 14.92 -7.92 -2.51
CA VAL A 126 14.80 -8.27 -1.09
C VAL A 126 13.88 -9.49 -0.94
N ALA A 127 12.73 -9.46 -1.59
CA ALA A 127 11.72 -10.52 -1.53
C ALA A 127 12.26 -11.88 -1.98
N GLU A 128 13.07 -11.92 -3.04
CA GLU A 128 13.63 -13.16 -3.61
C GLU A 128 14.61 -13.88 -2.68
N ARG A 129 15.19 -13.20 -1.68
CA ARG A 129 16.15 -13.82 -0.75
C ARG A 129 15.49 -14.82 0.19
N ALA A 130 14.34 -14.45 0.73
CA ALA A 130 13.61 -15.25 1.71
C ALA A 130 12.13 -14.82 1.78
N PRO A 131 11.30 -15.17 0.78
CA PRO A 131 9.96 -14.59 0.65
C PRO A 131 8.98 -15.08 1.75
N ASN A 132 9.34 -16.11 2.51
CA ASN A 132 8.57 -16.58 3.66
C ASN A 132 9.09 -16.05 5.01
N ASP A 133 10.26 -15.40 5.01
CA ASP A 133 10.82 -14.82 6.21
C ASP A 133 10.11 -13.51 6.58
N ARG A 134 9.84 -13.34 7.87
CA ARG A 134 9.05 -12.22 8.37
C ARG A 134 9.80 -10.89 8.24
N GLU A 135 11.10 -10.88 8.55
CA GLU A 135 11.92 -9.66 8.47
C GLU A 135 12.00 -9.18 7.02
N THR A 136 12.21 -10.12 6.10
CA THR A 136 12.17 -9.88 4.65
C THR A 136 10.84 -9.26 4.23
N GLN A 137 9.71 -9.81 4.66
CA GLN A 137 8.38 -9.29 4.34
C GLN A 137 8.14 -7.88 4.93
N GLU A 138 8.63 -7.60 6.13
CA GLU A 138 8.54 -6.27 6.74
C GLU A 138 9.40 -5.24 5.97
N GLN A 139 10.58 -5.65 5.50
CA GLN A 139 11.44 -4.81 4.67
C GLN A 139 10.81 -4.51 3.29
N VAL A 140 10.22 -5.52 2.64
CA VAL A 140 9.49 -5.34 1.38
C VAL A 140 8.34 -4.36 1.57
N LEU A 141 7.54 -4.49 2.63
CA LEU A 141 6.46 -3.55 2.94
C LEU A 141 6.96 -2.12 3.14
N ALA A 142 8.15 -1.93 3.72
CA ALA A 142 8.74 -0.62 3.91
C ALA A 142 9.17 0.03 2.58
N LEU A 143 9.79 -0.74 1.68
CA LEU A 143 10.18 -0.27 0.34
C LEU A 143 8.95 0.10 -0.50
N LEU A 144 7.94 -0.75 -0.44
CA LEU A 144 6.65 -0.57 -1.05
C LEU A 144 5.95 0.72 -0.57
N ALA A 145 5.94 0.99 0.73
CA ALA A 145 5.39 2.24 1.27
C ALA A 145 6.17 3.49 0.82
N GLN A 146 7.49 3.38 0.61
CA GLN A 146 8.30 4.46 0.06
C GLN A 146 7.95 4.76 -1.41
N ALA A 147 7.76 3.71 -2.22
CA ALA A 147 7.32 3.85 -3.60
C ALA A 147 5.97 4.59 -3.69
N GLU A 148 5.03 4.26 -2.80
CA GLU A 148 3.74 4.97 -2.74
C GLU A 148 3.89 6.44 -2.37
N ALA A 149 4.73 6.73 -1.38
CA ALA A 149 4.96 8.10 -0.96
C ALA A 149 5.51 8.95 -2.13
N ALA A 150 6.42 8.39 -2.93
CA ALA A 150 6.94 9.04 -4.14
C ALA A 150 5.84 9.26 -5.20
N CYS A 151 4.96 8.29 -5.39
CA CYS A 151 3.83 8.40 -6.32
C CYS A 151 2.81 9.47 -5.85
N VAL A 152 2.55 9.56 -4.55
CA VAL A 152 1.67 10.58 -3.96
C VAL A 152 2.22 11.98 -4.19
N GLU A 153 3.52 12.19 -3.98
CA GLU A 153 4.15 13.49 -4.22
C GLU A 153 4.00 13.94 -5.68
N ARG A 154 3.95 13.01 -6.63
CA ARG A 154 3.67 13.30 -8.04
C ARG A 154 2.22 13.69 -8.27
N LEU A 155 1.27 12.98 -7.66
CA LEU A 155 -0.17 13.20 -7.84
C LEU A 155 -0.74 14.40 -7.06
N GLY A 156 -0.06 14.81 -5.99
CA GLY A 156 -0.48 15.90 -5.09
C GLY A 156 0.11 17.28 -5.41
N ARG A 157 0.89 17.41 -6.48
CA ARG A 157 1.28 18.70 -7.09
C ARG A 157 0.16 19.21 -7.98
#